data_AF-A0A258BPE8-F1
#
_entry.id   AF-A0A258BPE8-F1
#
_cell.length_a   1.000
_cell.length_b   1.000
_cell.length_c   1.000
_cell.angle_alpha   90.00
_cell.angle_beta   90.00
_cell.angle_gamma   90.00
#
_symmetry.space_group_name_H-M   'P 1'
#
loop_
_entity.id
_entity.type
_entity.pdbx_description
1 polymer ?
#
loop_
_entity_poly.entity_id
_entity_poly.type
_entity_poly.pdbx_seq_one_letter_code
_entity_poly.pdbx_strand_id
1 'polypeptide(L)'
;MRVFIPLTIRKRNGRPKIMPPAVLAPETSGGVDPHVMKAVAKAWSWRRKLESGEAATIQDIAQAEGISDRYVGRMLRLAYLAPAVLDKLLVGR
;
A
#
# COMPACT_ATOMS: atom_id res chain seq x y z
N MET A 1 -13.55 -29.37 31.04
CA MET A 1 -12.18 -28.88 30.73
C MET A 1 -12.31 -27.45 30.21
N ARG A 2 -11.68 -26.46 30.85
CA ARG A 2 -11.78 -25.04 30.49
C ARG A 2 -10.41 -24.58 29.99
N VAL A 3 -10.32 -24.22 28.71
CA VAL A 3 -9.08 -23.70 28.11
C VAL A 3 -9.16 -22.18 28.20
N PHE A 4 -8.18 -21.56 28.87
CA PHE A 4 -8.03 -20.11 28.95
C PHE A 4 -6.85 -19.67 28.10
N ILE A 5 -7.10 -18.85 27.08
CA ILE A 5 -6.08 -18.30 26.19
C ILE A 5 -5.97 -16.81 26.50
N PRO A 6 -4.86 -16.33 27.07
CA PRO A 6 -4.67 -14.91 27.33
C PRO A 6 -4.50 -14.16 26.00
N LEU A 7 -5.54 -13.43 25.57
CA LEU A 7 -5.48 -12.58 24.39
C LEU A 7 -4.98 -11.18 24.78
N THR A 8 -3.91 -10.72 24.13
CA THR A 8 -3.44 -9.34 24.27
C THR A 8 -3.89 -8.53 23.05
N ILE A 9 -4.68 -7.48 23.26
CA ILE A 9 -5.09 -6.56 22.19
C ILE A 9 -4.05 -5.45 22.08
N ARG A 10 -3.46 -5.25 20.89
CA ARG A 10 -2.59 -4.10 20.58
C ARG A 10 -3.15 -3.32 19.40
N LYS A 11 -2.86 -2.01 19.35
CA LYS A 11 -3.28 -1.13 18.24
C LYS A 11 -2.19 -1.11 17.16
N ARG A 12 -2.56 -1.34 15.89
CA ARG A 12 -1.73 -1.06 14.70
C ARG A 12 -2.53 -0.16 13.76
N ASN A 13 -1.98 0.99 13.38
CA ASN A 13 -2.66 2.00 12.56
C ASN A 13 -4.04 2.41 13.11
N GLY A 14 -4.15 2.55 14.44
CA GLY A 14 -5.40 2.95 15.11
C GLY A 14 -6.47 1.86 15.23
N ARG A 15 -6.29 0.68 14.61
CA ARG A 15 -7.26 -0.44 14.69
C ARG A 15 -6.79 -1.50 15.70
N PRO A 16 -7.67 -2.02 16.57
CA PRO A 16 -7.34 -3.11 17.47
C PRO A 16 -7.09 -4.40 16.66
N LYS A 17 -5.97 -5.08 16.91
CA LYS A 17 -5.71 -6.43 16.43
C LYS A 17 -5.44 -7.36 17.61
N ILE A 18 -5.98 -8.57 17.52
CA ILE A 18 -5.68 -9.67 18.44
C ILE A 18 -4.28 -10.18 18.08
N MET A 19 -3.36 -10.19 19.05
CA MET A 19 -2.03 -10.77 18.87
C MET A 19 -1.97 -12.19 19.44
N PRO A 20 -1.28 -13.12 18.77
CA PRO A 20 -1.02 -14.43 19.34
C PRO A 20 -0.16 -14.32 20.62
N PRO A 21 -0.24 -15.32 21.53
CA PRO A 21 0.53 -15.33 22.77
C PRO A 21 2.04 -15.26 22.50
N ALA A 22 2.78 -14.59 23.39
CA ALA A 22 4.17 -14.12 23.20
C ALA A 22 5.21 -15.19 22.80
N VAL A 23 4.88 -16.48 22.92
CA VAL A 23 5.76 -17.60 22.56
C VAL A 23 5.78 -17.85 21.04
N LEU A 24 4.73 -17.46 20.32
CA LEU A 24 4.78 -17.29 18.87
C LEU A 24 4.95 -15.80 18.59
N ALA A 25 6.16 -15.38 18.23
CA ALA A 25 6.31 -14.15 17.49
C ALA A 25 5.42 -14.28 16.25
N PRO A 26 4.40 -13.41 16.07
CA PRO A 26 3.61 -13.48 14.87
C PRO A 26 4.54 -13.28 13.69
N GLU A 27 4.53 -14.23 12.77
CA GLU A 27 5.16 -14.13 11.44
C GLU A 27 4.46 -13.07 10.57
N THR A 28 3.66 -12.19 11.20
CA THR A 28 2.85 -11.14 10.62
C THR A 28 3.57 -9.77 10.62
N SER A 29 4.86 -9.75 10.94
CA SER A 29 5.75 -8.60 10.70
C SER A 29 6.19 -8.47 9.23
N GLY A 30 5.91 -9.45 8.36
CA GLY A 30 6.43 -9.50 6.98
C GLY A 30 5.48 -9.07 5.85
N GLY A 31 4.34 -8.45 6.14
CA GLY A 31 3.40 -8.01 5.10
C GLY A 31 3.65 -6.58 4.63
N VAL A 32 3.66 -6.36 3.31
CA VAL A 32 3.69 -5.02 2.68
C VAL A 32 2.61 -4.12 3.27
N ASP A 33 2.95 -2.86 3.54
CA ASP A 33 1.95 -1.88 3.95
C ASP A 33 0.85 -1.76 2.85
N PRO A 34 -0.43 -2.06 3.17
CA PRO A 34 -1.51 -1.98 2.19
C PRO A 34 -1.67 -0.60 1.54
N HIS A 35 -1.26 0.47 2.23
CA HIS A 35 -1.28 1.83 1.69
C HIS A 35 -0.23 2.02 0.61
N VAL A 36 0.98 1.47 0.82
CA VAL A 36 2.06 1.49 -0.18
C VAL A 36 1.66 0.68 -1.40
N MET A 37 1.11 -0.53 -1.19
CA MET A 37 0.64 -1.37 -2.29
C MET A 37 -0.45 -0.67 -3.12
N LYS A 38 -1.43 -0.04 -2.47
CA LYS A 38 -2.47 0.74 -3.16
C LYS A 38 -1.90 1.94 -3.92
N ALA A 39 -0.96 2.67 -3.34
CA ALA A 39 -0.31 3.81 -3.98
C ALA A 39 0.43 3.42 -5.26
N VAL A 40 1.22 2.33 -5.19
CA VAL A 40 1.93 1.77 -6.35
C VAL A 40 0.93 1.31 -7.41
N ALA A 41 -0.07 0.50 -7.03
CA ALA A 41 -1.08 0.03 -7.99
C ALA A 41 -1.80 1.20 -8.69
N LYS A 42 -2.12 2.27 -7.95
CA LYS A 42 -2.74 3.47 -8.51
C LYS A 42 -1.84 4.19 -9.50
N ALA A 43 -0.56 4.36 -9.16
CA ALA A 43 0.42 4.95 -10.06
C ALA A 43 0.55 4.18 -11.37
N TRP A 44 0.60 2.84 -11.31
CA TRP A 44 0.66 1.98 -12.50
C TRP A 44 -0.62 2.03 -13.35
N SER A 45 -1.79 2.07 -12.70
CA SER A 45 -3.07 2.25 -13.39
C SER A 45 -3.11 3.57 -14.17
N TRP A 46 -2.76 4.68 -13.52
CA TRP A 46 -2.70 6.00 -14.16
C TRP A 46 -1.68 6.08 -15.28
N ARG A 47 -0.51 5.46 -15.12
CA ARG A 47 0.47 5.34 -16.20
C ARG A 47 -0.14 4.62 -17.41
N ARG A 48 -0.83 3.49 -17.20
CA ARG A 48 -1.49 2.75 -18.28
C ARG A 48 -2.54 3.59 -18.99
N LYS A 49 -3.29 4.43 -18.27
CA LYS A 49 -4.27 5.35 -18.87
C LYS A 49 -3.63 6.41 -19.77
N LEU A 50 -2.46 6.92 -19.38
CA LEU A 50 -1.68 7.84 -20.22
C LEU A 50 -1.12 7.13 -21.45
N GLU A 51 -0.60 5.92 -21.27
CA GLU A 51 -0.02 5.12 -22.36
C GLU A 51 -1.10 4.63 -23.37
N SER A 52 -2.31 4.33 -22.90
CA SER A 52 -3.43 3.93 -23.76
C SER A 52 -4.14 5.10 -24.44
N GLY A 53 -3.85 6.34 -24.01
CA GLY A 53 -4.57 7.53 -24.45
C GLY A 53 -5.97 7.69 -23.83
N GLU A 54 -6.35 6.87 -22.85
CA GLU A 54 -7.60 7.06 -22.08
C GLU A 54 -7.58 8.40 -21.32
N ALA A 55 -6.40 8.84 -20.89
CA ALA A 55 -6.16 10.18 -20.40
C ALA A 55 -5.06 10.83 -21.25
N ALA A 56 -5.25 12.08 -21.69
CA ALA A 56 -4.25 12.79 -22.48
C ALA A 56 -3.20 13.47 -21.58
N THR A 57 -3.60 13.89 -20.38
CA THR A 57 -2.74 14.65 -19.46
C THR A 57 -2.89 14.23 -18.00
N ILE A 58 -1.94 14.67 -17.17
CA ILE A 58 -2.02 14.54 -15.70
C ILE A 58 -3.25 15.28 -15.15
N GLN A 59 -3.68 16.38 -15.80
CA GLN A 59 -4.85 17.13 -15.39
C GLN A 59 -6.14 16.33 -15.60
N ASP A 60 -6.24 15.56 -16.68
CA ASP A 60 -7.41 14.71 -16.94
C ASP A 60 -7.57 13.65 -15.85
N ILE A 61 -6.46 13.03 -15.44
CA ILE A 61 -6.45 12.07 -14.31
C ILE A 61 -6.85 12.76 -13.01
N ALA A 62 -6.31 13.96 -12.76
CA ALA A 62 -6.60 14.73 -11.56
C ALA A 62 -8.10 15.07 -11.45
N GLN A 63 -8.71 15.50 -12.56
CA GLN A 63 -10.16 15.77 -12.64
C GLN A 63 -10.98 14.50 -12.45
N ALA A 64 -10.62 13.40 -13.12
CA ALA A 64 -11.33 12.13 -13.02
C ALA A 64 -11.33 11.53 -11.60
N GLU A 65 -10.26 11.78 -10.83
CA GLU A 65 -10.08 11.24 -9.48
C GLU A 65 -10.42 12.27 -8.37
N GLY A 66 -10.76 13.51 -8.71
CA GLY A 66 -11.09 14.57 -7.75
C GLY A 66 -9.92 14.98 -6.84
N ILE A 67 -8.70 14.96 -7.36
CA ILE A 67 -7.45 15.23 -6.61
C ILE A 67 -6.61 16.29 -7.34
N SER A 68 -5.60 16.83 -6.67
CA SER A 68 -4.72 17.80 -7.32
C SER A 68 -3.77 17.14 -8.32
N ASP A 69 -3.51 17.84 -9.42
CA ASP A 69 -2.47 17.53 -10.41
C ASP A 69 -1.10 17.30 -9.77
N ARG A 70 -0.73 18.12 -8.76
CA ARG A 70 0.50 17.95 -7.98
C ARG A 70 0.53 16.63 -7.22
N TYR A 71 -0.60 16.15 -6.71
CA TYR A 71 -0.68 14.85 -6.05
C TYR A 71 -0.55 13.71 -7.05
N VAL A 72 -1.24 13.79 -8.19
CA VAL A 72 -1.10 12.82 -9.29
C VAL A 72 0.36 12.74 -9.74
N GLY A 73 1.00 13.88 -10.02
CA GLY A 73 2.38 13.94 -10.47
C GLY A 73 3.37 13.34 -9.46
N ARG A 74 3.16 13.53 -8.14
CA ARG A 74 3.99 12.86 -7.11
C ARG A 74 3.78 11.35 -7.10
N MET A 75 2.54 10.89 -7.18
CA MET A 75 2.21 9.47 -7.14
C MET A 75 2.71 8.75 -8.40
N LEU A 76 2.60 9.38 -9.57
CA LEU A 76 2.98 8.79 -10.84
C LEU A 76 4.46 8.39 -10.89
N ARG A 77 5.33 9.08 -10.14
CA ARG A 77 6.75 8.72 -9.98
C ARG A 77 6.95 7.33 -9.38
N LEU A 78 5.99 6.83 -8.59
CA LEU A 78 6.04 5.48 -8.03
C LEU A 78 5.97 4.39 -9.12
N ALA A 79 5.36 4.68 -10.28
CA ALA A 79 5.31 3.76 -11.42
C ALA A 79 6.64 3.64 -12.18
N TYR A 80 7.60 4.53 -11.88
CA TYR A 80 8.91 4.60 -12.53
C TYR A 80 10.07 4.30 -11.56
N LEU A 81 9.77 3.70 -10.40
CA LEU A 81 10.80 3.23 -9.49
C LEU A 81 11.62 2.11 -10.15
N ALA A 82 12.92 2.07 -9.85
CA ALA A 82 13.77 0.96 -10.24
C ALA A 82 13.26 -0.34 -9.61
N PRO A 83 13.35 -1.50 -10.30
CA PRO A 83 12.87 -2.78 -9.78
C PRO A 83 13.42 -3.12 -8.39
N ALA A 84 14.71 -2.86 -8.16
CA ALA A 84 15.35 -3.08 -6.86
C ALA A 84 14.73 -2.26 -5.70
N VAL A 85 14.19 -1.07 -5.99
CA VAL A 85 13.49 -0.24 -4.99
C VAL A 85 12.08 -0.77 -4.76
N LEU A 86 11.40 -1.18 -5.82
CA LEU A 86 10.07 -1.77 -5.74
C LEU A 86 10.08 -3.07 -4.93
N ASP A 87 11.07 -3.94 -5.15
CA ASP A 87 11.25 -5.18 -4.41
C ASP A 87 11.45 -4.94 -2.91
N LYS A 88 12.26 -3.93 -2.55
CA LYS A 88 12.45 -3.52 -1.15
C LYS A 88 11.16 -3.01 -0.51
N LEU A 89 10.33 -2.29 -1.27
CA LEU A 89 9.06 -1.75 -0.78
C LEU A 89 7.95 -2.81 -0.66
N LEU A 90 7.93 -3.80 -1.56
CA LEU A 90 6.83 -4.77 -1.70
C LEU A 90 7.15 -6.20 -1.26
N VAL A 91 8.41 -6.56 -1.04
CA VAL A 91 8.76 -7.93 -0.63
C VAL A 91 9.40 -7.92 0.77
N GLY A 92 9.92 -6.77 1.21
CA GLY A 92 10.47 -6.62 2.56
C GLY A 92 11.52 -7.67 2.89
N ARG A 93 12.39 -8.01 1.92
CA ARG A 93 13.52 -8.91 2.13
C ARG A 93 14.70 -8.18 2.75
#